data_AF-A0A9J7AQE5-F1
#
_entry.id   AF-A0A9J7AQE5-F1
#
_cell.length_a   1.000
_cell.length_b   1.000
_cell.length_c   1.000
_cell.angle_alpha   90.00
_cell.angle_beta   90.00
_cell.angle_gamma   90.00
#
_symmetry.space_group_name_H-M   'P 1'
#
loop_
_entity.id
_entity.type
_entity.pdbx_description
1 polymer ?
#
loop_
_entity_poly.entity_id
_entity_poly.type
_entity_poly.pdbx_seq_one_letter_code
_entity_poly.pdbx_strand_id
1 'polypeptide(L)'
;MADIDFRTWPAQESTGTHSRQDWMTPAGGFNRGNETAGAANQNVGAPEFSLLDQLPEVIVDAVGEWAMHLQGQSWRLRRRALNRFSEAFADQFLALNPSLSDEEYDSLTDIGYTCLLELLDDGQPISDLDQAHSYKRSVHDAHRDSAEIFLAMNAPTTTTVH
;
A
#
# COMPACT_ATOMS: atom_id res chain seq x y z
N MET A 1 -21.90 17.13 11.33
CA MET A 1 -20.70 16.41 11.81
C MET A 1 -21.13 14.97 11.96
N ALA A 2 -20.79 14.12 10.99
CA ALA A 2 -21.07 12.69 11.07
C ALA A 2 -19.79 12.01 11.59
N ASP A 3 -19.89 11.42 12.78
CA ASP A 3 -18.87 10.55 13.35
C ASP A 3 -18.95 9.23 12.57
N ILE A 4 -17.93 8.92 11.78
CA ILE A 4 -17.83 7.63 11.10
C ILE A 4 -17.23 6.67 12.12
N ASP A 5 -18.04 5.76 12.64
CA ASP A 5 -17.59 4.70 13.53
C ASP A 5 -16.93 3.59 12.70
N PHE A 6 -15.60 3.58 12.70
CA PHE A 6 -14.77 2.65 11.92
C PHE A 6 -14.68 1.22 12.51
N ARG A 7 -15.47 0.89 13.54
CA ARG A 7 -15.30 -0.36 14.32
C ARG A 7 -16.25 -1.50 13.97
N THR A 8 -17.16 -1.37 13.01
CA THR A 8 -18.15 -2.42 12.74
C THR A 8 -18.21 -2.77 11.26
N TRP A 9 -17.36 -3.72 10.87
CA TRP A 9 -17.51 -4.46 9.61
C TRP A 9 -18.56 -5.57 9.78
N PRO A 10 -19.42 -5.86 8.79
CA PRO A 10 -20.36 -6.97 8.89
C PRO A 10 -19.61 -8.30 8.78
N ALA A 11 -19.54 -9.03 9.89
CA ALA A 11 -19.16 -10.43 9.90
C ALA A 11 -20.26 -11.25 9.18
N GLN A 12 -20.15 -11.42 7.86
CA GLN A 12 -20.89 -12.47 7.16
C GLN A 12 -20.03 -13.71 7.06
N GLU A 13 -20.47 -14.76 7.74
CA GLU A 13 -19.96 -16.13 7.67
C GLU A 13 -20.03 -16.63 6.21
N SER A 14 -18.91 -16.59 5.49
CA SER A 14 -18.81 -17.29 4.20
C SER A 14 -18.22 -18.68 4.43
N THR A 15 -19.10 -19.66 4.40
CA THR A 15 -18.78 -21.10 4.43
C THR A 15 -18.22 -21.52 3.07
N GLY A 16 -16.93 -21.28 2.85
CA GLY A 16 -16.22 -21.66 1.63
C GLY A 16 -14.98 -22.49 1.93
N THR A 17 -15.08 -23.82 1.80
CA THR A 17 -13.94 -24.74 1.89
C THR A 17 -13.11 -24.65 0.62
N HIS A 18 -12.10 -23.77 0.55
CA HIS A 18 -11.06 -23.81 -0.49
C HIS A 18 -9.66 -23.63 0.14
N SER A 19 -8.87 -24.70 0.06
CA SER A 19 -7.40 -24.75 0.18
C SER A 19 -6.78 -23.72 -0.77
N ARG A 20 -5.71 -22.96 -0.49
CA ARG A 20 -4.50 -23.22 0.30
C ARG A 20 -3.72 -21.89 0.45
N GLN A 21 -2.90 -21.78 1.49
CA GLN A 21 -2.18 -20.60 2.00
C GLN A 21 -1.10 -19.95 1.07
N ASP A 22 -1.26 -19.94 -0.26
CA ASP A 22 -0.20 -19.44 -1.17
C ASP A 22 0.05 -17.92 -1.05
N TRP A 23 -0.95 -17.15 -0.59
CA TRP A 23 -0.82 -15.71 -0.36
C TRP A 23 -0.05 -15.35 0.93
N MET A 24 0.20 -16.32 1.81
CA MET A 24 0.97 -16.15 3.05
C MET A 24 2.49 -16.32 2.85
N THR A 25 2.94 -16.49 1.60
CA THR A 25 4.38 -16.51 1.32
C THR A 25 4.94 -15.10 1.50
N PRO A 26 5.95 -14.88 2.37
CA PRO A 26 6.58 -13.56 2.50
C PRO A 26 7.04 -13.10 1.13
N ALA A 27 6.86 -11.81 0.81
CA ALA A 27 7.44 -11.20 -0.37
C ALA A 27 8.98 -11.21 -0.24
N GLY A 28 9.59 -12.37 -0.51
CA GLY A 28 11.02 -12.58 -0.51
C GLY A 28 11.65 -11.70 -1.58
N GLY A 29 12.64 -10.90 -1.19
CA GLY A 29 13.25 -9.87 -2.02
C GLY A 29 13.65 -10.37 -3.41
N PHE A 30 13.13 -9.68 -4.44
CA PHE A 30 13.46 -9.96 -5.83
C PHE A 30 14.52 -8.96 -6.36
N ASN A 31 15.64 -9.56 -6.78
CA ASN A 31 16.77 -9.10 -7.58
C ASN A 31 16.92 -7.61 -7.95
N ARG A 32 18.00 -7.01 -7.42
CA ARG A 32 18.65 -5.79 -7.93
C ARG A 32 19.23 -6.01 -9.33
N GLY A 33 18.55 -5.51 -10.36
CA GLY A 33 19.11 -5.26 -11.68
C GLY A 33 19.50 -3.79 -11.82
N ASN A 34 20.78 -3.51 -11.94
CA ASN A 34 21.36 -2.18 -12.12
C ASN A 34 21.41 -1.81 -13.61
N GLU A 35 20.64 -0.81 -14.07
CA GLU A 35 20.91 -0.10 -15.34
C GLU A 35 20.56 1.40 -15.28
N THR A 36 21.63 2.21 -15.24
CA THR A 36 21.86 3.52 -15.87
C THR A 36 20.91 4.71 -15.67
N ALA A 37 21.52 5.78 -15.15
CA ALA A 37 21.02 7.15 -15.15
C ALA A 37 20.60 7.68 -16.53
N GLY A 38 19.36 8.16 -16.64
CA GLY A 38 18.88 8.93 -17.80
C GLY A 38 17.39 9.27 -17.70
N ALA A 39 17.09 10.58 -17.79
CA ALA A 39 15.76 11.21 -17.85
C ALA A 39 14.94 11.25 -16.54
N ALA A 40 14.95 12.43 -15.92
CA ALA A 40 14.00 12.80 -14.88
C ALA A 40 12.54 12.61 -15.38
N ASN A 41 11.74 11.89 -14.59
CA ASN A 41 10.28 11.86 -14.68
C ASN A 41 9.69 11.26 -15.98
N GLN A 42 10.22 10.15 -16.47
CA GLN A 42 9.51 9.33 -17.46
C GLN A 42 9.30 7.92 -16.91
N ASN A 43 8.06 7.68 -16.46
CA ASN A 43 7.46 6.37 -16.24
C ASN A 43 8.41 5.34 -15.61
N VAL A 44 8.67 5.47 -14.31
CA VAL A 44 8.78 4.23 -13.54
C VAL A 44 7.42 3.56 -13.75
N GLY A 45 7.39 2.51 -14.59
CA GLY A 45 6.15 1.91 -15.05
C GLY A 45 5.25 1.56 -13.89
N ALA A 46 3.93 1.54 -14.14
CA ALA A 46 3.00 0.90 -13.22
C ALA A 46 3.59 -0.46 -12.77
N PRO A 47 3.40 -0.86 -11.51
CA PRO A 47 3.99 -2.09 -11.00
C PRO A 47 3.70 -3.26 -11.94
N GLU A 48 4.70 -4.12 -12.16
CA GLU A 48 4.65 -5.22 -13.14
C GLU A 48 3.46 -6.17 -12.90
N PHE A 49 2.93 -6.18 -11.68
CA PHE A 49 1.71 -6.87 -11.27
C PHE A 49 0.95 -6.05 -10.21
N SER A 50 -0.37 -6.23 -10.12
CA SER A 50 -1.18 -5.71 -9.02
C SER A 50 -1.30 -6.75 -7.92
N LEU A 51 -1.09 -6.35 -6.66
CA LEU A 51 -1.35 -7.22 -5.51
C LEU A 51 -2.84 -7.40 -5.28
N LEU A 52 -3.65 -6.40 -5.61
CA LEU A 52 -5.11 -6.46 -5.50
C LEU A 52 -5.66 -7.64 -6.31
N ASP A 53 -5.16 -7.86 -7.53
CA ASP A 53 -5.59 -8.95 -8.43
C ASP A 53 -5.31 -10.36 -7.89
N GLN A 54 -4.46 -10.48 -6.86
CA GLN A 54 -4.12 -11.76 -6.22
C GLN A 54 -4.99 -12.08 -5.00
N LEU A 55 -5.85 -11.14 -4.60
CA LEU A 55 -6.70 -11.28 -3.41
C LEU A 55 -8.06 -11.92 -3.76
N PRO A 56 -8.71 -12.60 -2.80
CA PRO A 56 -10.10 -13.03 -2.94
C PRO A 56 -11.03 -11.86 -3.26
N GLU A 57 -12.04 -12.08 -4.12
CA GLU A 57 -12.99 -11.06 -4.60
C GLU A 57 -13.60 -10.21 -3.49
N VAL A 58 -14.01 -10.84 -2.37
CA VAL A 58 -14.58 -10.14 -1.20
C VAL A 58 -13.62 -9.09 -0.62
N ILE A 59 -12.32 -9.37 -0.65
CA ILE A 59 -11.30 -8.44 -0.16
C ILE A 59 -11.08 -7.32 -1.18
N VAL A 60 -11.05 -7.67 -2.47
CA VAL A 60 -10.95 -6.69 -3.56
C VAL A 60 -12.07 -5.67 -3.49
N ASP A 61 -13.32 -6.11 -3.31
CA ASP A 61 -14.50 -5.26 -3.17
C ASP A 61 -14.37 -4.33 -1.96
N ALA A 62 -13.96 -4.88 -0.80
CA ALA A 62 -13.77 -4.09 0.42
C ALA A 62 -12.70 -3.00 0.24
N VAL A 63 -11.55 -3.32 -0.38
CA VAL A 63 -10.50 -2.33 -0.65
C VAL A 63 -11.02 -1.28 -1.65
N GLY A 64 -11.80 -1.71 -2.65
CA GLY A 64 -12.46 -0.87 -3.64
C GLY A 64 -13.38 0.19 -3.02
N GLU A 65 -14.24 -0.20 -2.07
CA GLU A 65 -15.13 0.74 -1.37
C GLU A 65 -14.34 1.83 -0.63
N TRP A 66 -13.26 1.44 0.05
CA TRP A 66 -12.38 2.40 0.73
C TRP A 66 -11.69 3.35 -0.27
N ALA A 67 -11.19 2.82 -1.38
CA ALA A 67 -10.56 3.63 -2.41
C ALA A 67 -11.52 4.68 -2.97
N MET A 68 -12.78 4.31 -3.27
CA MET A 68 -13.80 5.25 -3.73
C MET A 68 -14.03 6.40 -2.74
N HIS A 69 -14.07 6.13 -1.43
CA HIS A 69 -14.27 7.17 -0.42
C HIS A 69 -13.07 8.10 -0.25
N LEU A 70 -11.87 7.60 -0.54
CA LEU A 70 -10.63 8.36 -0.45
C LEU A 70 -10.27 9.07 -1.75
N GLN A 71 -10.95 8.74 -2.85
CA GLN A 71 -10.78 9.39 -4.13
C GLN A 71 -11.10 10.88 -4.02
N GLY A 72 -10.24 11.73 -4.59
CA GLY A 72 -10.36 13.19 -4.49
C GLY A 72 -9.96 13.80 -3.13
N GLN A 73 -9.67 13.00 -2.10
CA GLN A 73 -9.10 13.51 -0.85
C GLN A 73 -7.63 13.89 -1.02
N SER A 74 -7.12 14.79 -0.16
CA SER A 74 -5.69 15.11 -0.11
C SER A 74 -4.84 13.90 0.26
N TRP A 75 -3.60 13.82 -0.24
CA TRP A 75 -2.67 12.73 0.09
C TRP A 75 -2.37 12.60 1.58
N ARG A 76 -2.37 13.71 2.34
CA ARG A 76 -2.29 13.67 3.80
C ARG A 76 -3.41 12.85 4.46
N LEU A 77 -4.64 12.99 3.96
CA LEU A 77 -5.79 12.22 4.45
C LEU A 77 -5.71 10.78 3.96
N ARG A 78 -5.40 10.56 2.67
CA ARG A 78 -5.18 9.21 2.11
C ARG A 78 -4.13 8.44 2.90
N ARG A 79 -2.98 9.04 3.19
CA ARG A 79 -1.89 8.43 3.97
C ARG A 79 -2.33 7.96 5.36
N ARG A 80 -3.13 8.76 6.07
CA ARG A 80 -3.68 8.38 7.37
C ARG A 80 -4.66 7.23 7.24
N ALA A 81 -5.55 7.29 6.25
CA ALA A 81 -6.52 6.23 5.99
C ALA A 81 -5.84 4.92 5.58
N LEU A 82 -4.82 4.99 4.71
CA LEU A 82 -3.98 3.84 4.32
C LEU A 82 -3.39 3.14 5.54
N ASN A 83 -2.80 3.89 6.49
CA ASN A 83 -2.26 3.29 7.72
C ASN A 83 -3.35 2.58 8.54
N ARG A 84 -4.50 3.23 8.75
CA ARG A 84 -5.60 2.67 9.54
C ARG A 84 -6.24 1.46 8.88
N PHE A 85 -6.46 1.54 7.57
CA PHE A 85 -6.96 0.44 6.77
C PHE A 85 -6.00 -0.75 6.86
N SER A 86 -4.70 -0.54 6.67
CA SER A 86 -3.72 -1.63 6.72
C SER A 86 -3.66 -2.35 8.06
N GLU A 87 -3.76 -1.61 9.16
CA GLU A 87 -3.82 -2.18 10.52
C GLU A 87 -5.11 -3.01 10.68
N ALA A 88 -6.26 -2.43 10.36
CA ALA A 88 -7.55 -3.11 10.47
C ALA A 88 -7.64 -4.34 9.57
N PHE A 89 -7.02 -4.29 8.38
CA PHE A 89 -6.91 -5.40 7.46
C PHE A 89 -6.15 -6.57 8.13
N ALA A 90 -4.96 -6.33 8.68
CA ALA A 90 -4.17 -7.35 9.36
C ALA A 90 -4.86 -7.87 10.63
N ASP A 91 -5.51 -6.99 11.40
CA ASP A 91 -6.30 -7.36 12.59
C ASP A 91 -7.38 -8.41 12.30
N GLN A 92 -8.05 -8.33 11.13
CA GLN A 92 -9.05 -9.33 10.75
C GLN A 92 -8.44 -10.72 10.55
N PHE A 93 -7.26 -10.80 9.95
CA PHE A 93 -6.56 -12.08 9.78
C PHE A 93 -6.08 -12.64 11.11
N LEU A 94 -5.56 -11.78 12.00
CA LEU A 94 -5.16 -12.18 13.34
C LEU A 94 -6.35 -12.71 14.16
N ALA A 95 -7.53 -12.09 14.02
CA ALA A 95 -8.75 -12.55 14.69
C ALA A 95 -9.19 -13.95 14.21
N LEU A 96 -9.00 -14.26 12.92
CA LEU A 96 -9.31 -15.56 12.33
C LEU A 96 -8.21 -16.61 12.55
N ASN A 97 -6.96 -16.18 12.69
CA ASN A 97 -5.81 -17.02 12.96
C ASN A 97 -4.98 -16.46 14.12
N PRO A 98 -5.33 -16.77 15.37
CA PRO A 98 -4.61 -16.24 16.55
C PRO A 98 -3.16 -16.72 16.70
N SER A 99 -2.72 -17.69 15.88
CA SER A 99 -1.33 -18.17 15.85
C SER A 99 -0.44 -17.44 14.84
N LEU A 100 -0.96 -16.42 14.18
CA LEU A 100 -0.22 -15.60 13.23
C LEU A 100 0.95 -14.89 13.93
N SER A 101 2.15 -14.97 13.34
CA SER A 101 3.35 -14.36 13.94
C SER A 101 3.36 -12.85 13.75
N ASP A 102 4.18 -12.15 14.53
CA ASP A 102 4.36 -10.70 14.39
C ASP A 102 4.87 -10.35 12.98
N GLU A 103 5.77 -11.15 12.41
CA GLU A 103 6.27 -10.96 11.03
C GLU A 103 5.18 -11.18 9.97
N GLU A 104 4.31 -12.18 10.14
CA GLU A 104 3.18 -12.40 9.25
C GLU A 104 2.17 -11.26 9.33
N TYR A 105 1.96 -10.71 10.54
CA TYR A 105 1.08 -9.56 10.77
C TYR A 105 1.63 -8.30 10.08
N ASP A 106 2.92 -8.03 10.24
CA ASP A 106 3.58 -6.90 9.59
C ASP A 106 3.50 -7.03 8.06
N SER A 107 3.75 -8.24 7.53
CA SER A 107 3.61 -8.52 6.09
C SER A 107 2.18 -8.28 5.59
N LEU A 108 1.16 -8.72 6.34
CA LEU A 108 -0.24 -8.47 6.01
C LEU A 108 -0.59 -6.99 6.03
N THR A 109 -0.04 -6.25 7.00
CA THR A 109 -0.21 -4.80 7.08
C THR A 109 0.38 -4.14 5.83
N ASP A 110 1.57 -4.51 5.40
CA ASP A 110 2.22 -3.94 4.22
C ASP A 110 1.51 -4.32 2.90
N ILE A 111 0.97 -5.55 2.81
CA ILE A 111 0.13 -5.98 1.70
C ILE A 111 -1.15 -5.16 1.63
N GLY A 112 -1.91 -5.07 2.73
CA GLY A 112 -3.15 -4.30 2.78
C GLY A 112 -2.94 -2.82 2.49
N TYR A 113 -1.81 -2.26 2.95
CA TYR A 113 -1.39 -0.90 2.62
C TYR A 113 -1.20 -0.72 1.10
N THR A 114 -0.45 -1.63 0.49
CA THR A 114 -0.08 -1.53 -0.93
C THR A 114 -1.30 -1.74 -1.83
N CYS A 115 -2.19 -2.67 -1.50
CA CYS A 115 -3.42 -2.92 -2.26
C CYS A 115 -4.32 -1.68 -2.32
N LEU A 116 -4.52 -0.98 -1.19
CA LEU A 116 -5.29 0.25 -1.20
C LEU A 116 -4.55 1.39 -1.90
N LEU A 117 -3.21 1.44 -1.81
CA LEU A 117 -2.42 2.43 -2.52
C LEU A 117 -2.53 2.27 -4.04
N GLU A 118 -2.49 1.04 -4.56
CA GLU A 118 -2.65 0.75 -6.00
C GLU A 118 -3.95 1.33 -6.56
N LEU A 119 -5.05 1.23 -5.82
CA LEU A 119 -6.35 1.79 -6.24
C LEU A 119 -6.41 3.32 -6.14
N LEU A 120 -5.53 3.94 -5.35
CA LEU A 120 -5.43 5.38 -5.20
C LEU A 120 -4.38 6.01 -6.11
N ASP A 121 -3.52 5.20 -6.72
CA ASP A 121 -2.55 5.60 -7.73
C ASP A 121 -3.27 5.90 -9.06
N ASP A 122 -3.07 7.11 -9.57
CA ASP A 122 -3.60 7.57 -10.85
C ASP A 122 -2.54 7.54 -11.96
N GLY A 123 -1.35 6.98 -11.67
CA GLY A 123 -0.21 6.91 -12.56
C GLY A 123 0.43 8.28 -12.85
N GLN A 124 0.01 9.35 -12.17
CA GLN A 124 0.61 10.66 -12.33
C GLN A 124 1.88 10.79 -11.49
N PRO A 125 2.83 11.65 -11.89
CA PRO A 125 4.01 11.94 -11.09
C PRO A 125 3.66 12.40 -9.66
N ILE A 126 4.50 12.00 -8.70
CA ILE A 126 4.35 12.40 -7.30
C ILE A 126 4.36 13.93 -7.20
N SER A 127 3.35 14.47 -6.52
CA SER A 127 3.06 15.90 -6.47
C SER A 127 3.28 16.54 -5.10
N ASP A 128 3.32 15.75 -4.02
CA ASP A 128 3.55 16.24 -2.66
C ASP A 128 4.28 15.22 -1.76
N LEU A 129 4.74 15.70 -0.59
CA LEU A 129 5.51 14.89 0.36
C LEU A 129 4.70 13.77 1.02
N ASP A 130 3.39 13.96 1.24
CA ASP A 130 2.55 12.91 1.82
C ASP A 130 2.34 11.77 0.82
N GLN A 131 2.16 12.09 -0.47
CA GLN A 131 2.16 11.10 -1.55
C GLN A 131 3.49 10.35 -1.61
N ALA A 132 4.62 11.07 -1.58
CA ALA A 132 5.94 10.45 -1.59
C ALA A 132 6.15 9.49 -0.41
N HIS A 133 5.73 9.89 0.79
CA HIS A 133 5.82 9.02 1.97
C HIS A 133 4.90 7.80 1.89
N SER A 134 3.73 7.94 1.27
CA SER A 134 2.85 6.80 1.00
C SER A 134 3.51 5.81 0.04
N TYR A 135 4.05 6.29 -1.07
CA TYR A 135 4.72 5.46 -2.08
C TYR A 135 5.96 4.77 -1.51
N LYS A 136 6.71 5.45 -0.62
CA LYS A 136 7.88 4.85 0.05
C LYS A 136 7.55 3.65 0.95
N ARG A 137 6.33 3.58 1.50
CA ARG A 137 5.88 2.47 2.37
C ARG A 137 5.41 1.25 1.57
N SER A 138 5.08 1.43 0.29
CA SER A 138 4.64 0.36 -0.59
C SER A 138 5.63 -0.79 -0.68
N VAL A 139 5.14 -2.02 -0.86
CA VAL A 139 6.01 -3.17 -1.15
C VAL A 139 6.54 -3.15 -2.58
N HIS A 140 5.82 -2.53 -3.52
CA HIS A 140 6.27 -2.37 -4.91
C HIS A 140 7.52 -1.49 -5.03
N ASP A 141 8.54 -2.02 -5.69
CA ASP A 141 9.78 -1.29 -6.00
C ASP A 141 9.51 -0.01 -6.80
N ALA A 142 8.63 -0.08 -7.81
CA ALA A 142 8.25 1.07 -8.63
C ALA A 142 7.75 2.28 -7.81
N HIS A 143 6.91 2.03 -6.79
CA HIS A 143 6.46 3.07 -5.88
C HIS A 143 7.62 3.62 -5.04
N ARG A 144 8.44 2.73 -4.47
CA ARG A 144 9.57 3.11 -3.62
C ARG A 144 10.60 3.93 -4.38
N ASP A 145 10.97 3.51 -5.58
CA ASP A 145 11.92 4.22 -6.45
C ASP A 145 11.40 5.61 -6.80
N SER A 146 10.12 5.72 -7.19
CA SER A 146 9.49 7.00 -7.48
C SER A 146 9.51 7.95 -6.27
N ALA A 147 9.21 7.42 -5.09
CA ALA A 147 9.26 8.18 -3.84
C ALA A 147 10.67 8.63 -3.48
N GLU A 148 11.66 7.77 -3.62
CA GLU A 148 13.06 8.07 -3.32
C GLU A 148 13.60 9.18 -4.21
N ILE A 149 13.29 9.13 -5.52
CA ILE A 149 13.64 10.19 -6.47
C ILE A 149 13.03 11.52 -6.05
N PHE A 150 11.72 11.55 -5.77
CA PHE A 150 11.02 12.77 -5.37
C PHE A 150 11.60 13.35 -4.06
N LEU A 151 11.82 12.50 -3.06
CA LEU A 151 12.34 12.92 -1.76
C LEU A 151 13.78 13.43 -1.85
N ALA A 152 14.62 12.83 -2.69
CA ALA A 152 15.99 13.30 -2.92
C ALA A 152 16.02 14.68 -3.58
N MET A 153 15.13 14.94 -4.54
CA MET A 153 15.01 16.25 -5.20
C MET A 153 14.48 17.35 -4.27
N ASN A 154 13.67 16.99 -3.29
CA ASN A 154 13.07 17.90 -2.31
C ASN A 154 13.81 17.92 -0.97
N ALA A 155 14.95 17.23 -0.86
CA ALA A 155 15.76 17.26 0.35
C ALA A 155 16.29 18.69 0.55
N PRO A 156 16.24 19.24 1.77
CA PRO A 156 16.78 20.56 2.04
C PRO A 156 18.28 20.57 1.70
N THR A 157 18.67 21.36 0.70
CA THR A 157 20.07 21.52 0.35
C THR A 157 20.78 22.17 1.53
N THR A 158 21.55 21.39 2.28
CA THR A 158 22.44 21.94 3.29
C THR A 158 23.43 22.85 2.58
N THR A 159 23.17 24.15 2.61
CA THR A 159 24.13 25.14 2.14
C THR A 159 25.27 25.12 3.15
N THR A 160 26.34 24.39 2.84
CA THR A 160 27.61 24.52 3.53
C THR A 160 28.12 25.92 3.23
N VAL A 161 27.89 26.84 4.17
CA VAL A 161 28.52 28.15 4.19
C VAL A 161 30.00 27.90 4.51
N HIS A 162 30.86 28.10 3.50
CA HIS A 162 32.32 28.13 3.64
C HIS A 162 32.79 29.54 3.99
#